data_AF-A0A2V7T7Q4-F1
#
_entry.id   AF-A0A2V7T7Q4-F1
#
_cell.length_a   1.000
_cell.length_b   1.000
_cell.length_c   1.000
_cell.angle_alpha   90.00
_cell.angle_beta   90.00
_cell.angle_gamma   90.00
#
_symmetry.space_group_name_H-M   'P 1'
#
loop_
_entity.id
_entity.type
_entity.pdbx_description
1 polymer ?
#
loop_
_entity_poly.entity_id
_entity_poly.type
_entity_poly.pdbx_seq_one_letter_code
_entity_poly.pdbx_strand_id
1 'polypeptide(L)'
;MPLDFLVDQMDALPATRALAEGLPPPGGRLAVGGLLGSSPALLLATLARRLAQRVFVVITSTPTEAERWLADLRTLAGGVVALYPQREALGAEEPHVEIAGERVETCCCQDRSACS
;
A
#
# COMPACT_ATOMS: atom_id res chain seq x y z
N MET A 1 5.80 8.20 -15.24
CA MET A 1 5.37 9.37 -14.43
C MET A 1 6.59 10.15 -13.93
N PRO A 2 6.45 11.41 -13.49
CA PRO A 2 7.59 12.28 -13.15
C PRO A 2 8.50 11.74 -12.03
N LEU A 3 8.04 10.77 -11.24
CA LEU A 3 8.81 10.19 -10.13
C LEU A 3 9.32 8.76 -10.38
N ASP A 4 9.12 8.19 -11.58
CA ASP A 4 9.58 6.82 -11.89
C ASP A 4 11.09 6.66 -11.66
N PHE A 5 11.86 7.72 -11.97
CA PHE A 5 13.29 7.77 -11.72
C PHE A 5 13.64 7.51 -10.25
N LEU A 6 12.88 8.06 -9.29
CA LEU A 6 13.14 7.80 -7.86
C LEU A 6 12.87 6.33 -7.51
N VAL A 7 11.83 5.74 -8.10
CA VAL A 7 11.49 4.33 -7.91
C VAL A 7 12.59 3.43 -8.51
N ASP A 8 13.15 3.82 -9.66
CA ASP A 8 14.27 3.13 -10.31
C ASP A 8 15.55 3.21 -9.48
N GLN A 9 15.88 4.40 -8.97
CA GLN A 9 17.05 4.58 -8.09
C GLN A 9 16.90 3.76 -6.80
N MET A 10 15.70 3.76 -6.20
CA MET A 10 15.43 2.96 -5.01
C MET A 10 15.54 1.45 -5.29
N ASP A 11 15.09 0.95 -6.46
CA ASP A 11 15.24 -0.46 -6.86
C ASP A 11 16.69 -0.85 -7.16
N ALA A 12 17.51 0.12 -7.56
CA ALA A 12 18.93 -0.09 -7.81
C ALA A 12 19.75 -0.31 -6.53
N LEU A 13 19.24 0.11 -5.37
CA LEU A 13 19.94 -0.03 -4.11
C LEU A 13 20.09 -1.51 -3.70
N PRO A 14 21.31 -1.95 -3.29
CA PRO A 14 21.53 -3.32 -2.82
C PRO A 14 20.61 -3.71 -1.66
N ALA A 15 20.33 -2.78 -0.74
CA ALA A 15 19.46 -3.03 0.40
C ALA A 15 18.01 -3.33 -0.02
N THR A 16 17.48 -2.61 -1.02
CA THR A 16 16.13 -2.84 -1.55
C THR A 16 16.03 -4.20 -2.22
N ARG A 17 17.05 -4.60 -2.98
CA ARG A 17 17.10 -5.91 -3.65
C ARG A 17 17.19 -7.04 -2.64
N ALA A 18 18.07 -6.92 -1.65
CA ALA A 18 18.20 -7.87 -0.56
C ALA A 18 16.88 -8.01 0.22
N LEU A 19 16.18 -6.91 0.47
CA LEU A 19 14.86 -6.92 1.09
C LEU A 19 13.82 -7.65 0.24
N ALA A 20 13.78 -7.40 -1.07
CA ALA A 20 12.84 -8.05 -1.97
C ALA A 20 13.06 -9.57 -2.08
N GLU A 21 14.32 -10.01 -2.03
CA GLU A 21 14.69 -11.43 -2.05
C GLU A 21 14.48 -12.10 -0.67
N GLY A 22 14.71 -11.34 0.41
CA GLY A 22 14.65 -11.81 1.80
C GLY A 22 13.32 -11.51 2.51
N LEU A 23 12.21 -11.37 1.78
CA LEU A 23 10.91 -11.17 2.41
C LEU A 23 10.57 -12.33 3.36
N PRO A 24 10.06 -12.05 4.57
CA PRO A 24 9.80 -13.08 5.55
C PRO A 24 8.74 -14.08 5.05
N PRO A 25 8.85 -15.37 5.43
CA PRO A 25 7.77 -16.34 5.20
C PRO A 25 6.52 -15.95 6.00
N PRO A 26 5.36 -16.58 5.73
CA PRO A 26 4.15 -16.37 6.54
C PRO A 26 4.43 -16.48 8.05
N GLY A 27 3.97 -15.49 8.82
CA GLY A 27 4.22 -15.40 10.27
C GLY A 27 5.58 -14.82 10.67
N GLY A 28 6.53 -14.67 9.72
CA GLY A 28 7.80 -14.01 9.94
C GLY A 28 7.66 -12.48 10.01
N ARG A 29 8.63 -11.84 10.65
CA ARG A 29 8.71 -10.37 10.77
C ARG A 29 10.10 -9.91 10.40
N LEU A 30 10.19 -8.80 9.70
CA LEU A 30 11.43 -8.12 9.38
C LEU A 30 11.29 -6.64 9.73
N ALA A 31 12.15 -6.14 10.60
CA ALA A 31 12.19 -4.73 10.95
C ALA A 31 12.98 -3.96 9.89
N VAL A 32 12.38 -2.90 9.35
CA VAL A 32 13.03 -1.98 8.40
C VAL A 32 13.16 -0.62 9.08
N GLY A 33 14.37 -0.06 9.07
CA GLY A 33 14.68 1.23 9.70
C GLY A 33 15.46 2.16 8.77
N GLY A 34 15.79 3.35 9.26
CA GLY A 34 16.55 4.35 8.49
C GLY A 34 15.75 5.09 7.43
N LEU A 35 14.42 4.96 7.44
CA LEU A 35 13.51 5.61 6.50
C LEU A 35 12.91 6.86 7.15
N LEU A 36 13.08 8.01 6.51
CA LEU A 36 12.56 9.31 6.95
C LEU A 36 11.59 9.89 5.91
N GLY A 37 10.60 10.64 6.38
CA GLY A 37 9.62 11.30 5.51
C GLY A 37 8.85 10.29 4.65
N SER A 38 8.81 10.53 3.34
CA SER A 38 8.08 9.72 2.35
C SER A 38 8.89 8.54 1.81
N SER A 39 10.10 8.30 2.31
CA SER A 39 10.93 7.15 1.87
C SER A 39 10.31 5.76 2.15
N PRO A 40 9.49 5.53 3.19
CA PRO A 40 8.73 4.29 3.33
C PRO A 40 7.73 4.06 2.19
N ALA A 41 7.03 5.11 1.75
CA ALA A 41 6.10 5.03 0.62
C ALA A 41 6.84 4.77 -0.70
N LEU A 42 8.00 5.39 -0.89
CA LEU A 42 8.88 5.11 -2.04
C LEU A 42 9.37 3.66 -2.05
N LEU A 43 9.86 3.15 -0.91
CA LEU A 43 10.28 1.76 -0.78
C LEU A 43 9.12 0.80 -1.09
N LEU A 44 7.93 1.08 -0.56
CA LEU A 44 6.76 0.24 -0.81
C LEU A 44 6.34 0.27 -2.28
N ALA A 45 6.32 1.44 -2.92
CA ALA A 45 6.04 1.57 -4.34
C ALA A 45 7.05 0.79 -5.20
N THR A 46 8.33 0.85 -4.84
CA THR A 46 9.39 0.05 -5.47
C THR A 46 9.15 -1.45 -5.32
N LEU A 47 8.84 -1.92 -4.12
CA LEU A 47 8.55 -3.33 -3.86
C LEU A 47 7.29 -3.81 -4.58
N ALA A 48 6.22 -3.01 -4.59
CA ALA A 48 4.98 -3.30 -5.30
C ALA A 48 5.20 -3.41 -6.82
N ARG A 49 6.05 -2.55 -7.39
CA ARG A 49 6.42 -2.61 -8.80
C ARG A 49 7.26 -3.84 -9.13
N ARG A 50 8.20 -4.21 -8.26
CA ARG A 50 9.09 -5.37 -8.44
C ARG A 50 8.35 -6.71 -8.24
N LEU A 51 7.41 -6.75 -7.32
CA LEU A 51 6.68 -7.94 -6.90
C LEU A 51 5.21 -7.81 -7.30
N ALA A 52 4.96 -7.64 -8.59
CA ALA A 52 3.63 -7.31 -9.14
C ALA A 52 2.51 -8.31 -8.78
N GLN A 53 2.87 -9.56 -8.46
CA GLN A 53 1.94 -10.61 -8.01
C GLN A 53 1.62 -10.57 -6.49
N ARG A 54 2.17 -9.62 -5.74
CA ARG A 54 1.97 -9.48 -4.29
C ARG A 54 1.16 -8.25 -3.96
N VAL A 55 0.25 -8.40 -3.00
CA VAL A 55 -0.48 -7.30 -2.38
C VAL A 55 0.29 -6.84 -1.15
N PHE A 56 0.46 -5.53 -1.03
CA PHE A 56 1.02 -4.88 0.15
C PHE A 56 -0.08 -4.15 0.89
N VAL A 57 -0.12 -4.29 2.22
CA VAL A 57 -1.06 -3.59 3.09
C VAL A 57 -0.24 -2.73 4.05
N VAL A 58 -0.56 -1.44 4.09
CA VAL A 58 -0.01 -0.52 5.07
C VAL A 58 -1.01 -0.37 6.21
N ILE A 59 -0.54 -0.62 7.43
CA ILE A 59 -1.32 -0.38 8.64
C ILE A 59 -0.68 0.80 9.36
N THR A 60 -1.45 1.86 9.54
CA THR A 60 -1.03 3.07 10.25
C THR A 60 -1.73 3.18 11.59
N SER A 61 -1.20 4.02 12.48
CA SER A 61 -1.78 4.20 13.82
C SER A 61 -2.96 5.18 13.82
N THR A 62 -3.06 6.03 12.80
CA THR A 62 -4.12 7.04 12.66
C THR A 62 -4.64 7.13 11.21
N PRO A 63 -5.88 7.62 11.01
CA PRO A 63 -6.41 7.93 9.67
C PRO A 63 -5.56 8.93 8.90
N THR A 64 -5.09 10.01 9.54
CA THR A 64 -4.27 11.03 8.91
C THR A 64 -2.95 10.47 8.38
N GLU A 65 -2.33 9.52 9.08
CA GLU A 65 -1.18 8.79 8.56
C GLU A 65 -1.55 7.96 7.33
N ALA A 66 -2.70 7.28 7.34
CA ALA A 66 -3.16 6.48 6.21
C ALA A 66 -3.39 7.34 4.96
N GLU A 67 -4.01 8.50 5.11
CA GLU A 67 -4.22 9.49 4.05
C GLU A 67 -2.89 10.01 3.49
N ARG A 68 -1.92 10.28 4.36
CA ARG A 68 -0.58 10.68 3.93
C ARG A 68 0.08 9.58 3.09
N TRP A 69 0.00 8.32 3.52
CA TRP A 69 0.49 7.18 2.75
C TRP A 69 -0.22 7.06 1.39
N LEU A 70 -1.54 7.25 1.36
CA LEU A 70 -2.31 7.23 0.12
C LEU A 70 -1.86 8.32 -0.86
N ALA A 71 -1.65 9.56 -0.37
CA ALA A 71 -1.19 10.67 -1.19
C ALA A 71 0.21 10.42 -1.78
N ASP A 72 1.15 9.96 -0.95
CA ASP A 72 2.51 9.63 -1.38
C ASP A 72 2.49 8.49 -2.42
N LEU A 73 1.77 7.40 -2.13
CA LEU A 73 1.69 6.24 -3.03
C LEU A 73 0.96 6.54 -4.34
N ARG A 74 -0.09 7.38 -4.35
CA ARG A 74 -0.73 7.83 -5.61
C ARG A 74 0.21 8.64 -6.50
N THR A 75 1.15 9.36 -5.89
CA THR A 75 2.15 10.15 -6.61
C THR A 75 3.26 9.26 -7.16
N LEU A 76 3.59 8.17 -6.47
CA LEU A 76 4.75 7.30 -6.75
C LEU A 76 4.41 6.02 -7.54
N ALA A 77 3.23 5.44 -7.31
CA ALA A 77 2.80 4.20 -7.94
C ALA A 77 1.90 4.51 -9.14
N GLY A 78 2.26 3.99 -10.31
CA GLY A 78 1.39 3.99 -11.49
C GLY A 78 0.29 2.92 -11.47
N GLY A 79 0.07 2.25 -10.33
CA GLY A 79 -0.88 1.15 -10.15
C GLY A 79 -2.08 1.51 -9.26
N VAL A 80 -2.95 0.53 -8.98
CA VAL A 80 -4.14 0.73 -8.13
C VAL A 80 -3.71 0.88 -6.68
N VAL A 81 -3.87 2.09 -6.13
CA VAL A 81 -3.68 2.39 -4.71
C VAL A 81 -5.03 2.83 -4.14
N ALA A 82 -5.55 2.05 -3.21
CA ALA A 82 -6.82 2.31 -2.54
C ALA A 82 -6.61 2.44 -1.02
N LEU A 83 -7.39 3.32 -0.41
CA LEU A 83 -7.51 3.41 1.03
C LEU A 83 -8.67 2.51 1.44
N TYR A 84 -8.47 1.65 2.43
CA TYR A 84 -9.57 0.98 3.10
C TYR A 84 -10.01 1.85 4.28
N PRO A 85 -11.12 2.58 4.18
CA PRO A 85 -11.49 3.59 5.18
C PRO A 85 -11.79 2.94 6.54
N GLN A 86 -11.33 3.60 7.60
CA GLN A 86 -11.67 3.24 8.97
C GLN A 86 -13.17 3.47 9.19
N ARG A 87 -13.87 2.55 9.87
CA ARG A 87 -15.23 2.84 10.34
C ARG A 87 -15.18 3.95 11.39
N GLU A 88 -15.90 5.04 11.17
CA GLU A 88 -16.02 6.16 12.11
C GLU A 88 -16.98 5.89 13.30
N ALA A 89 -17.47 4.66 13.46
CA ALA A 89 -18.33 4.26 14.57
C ALA A 89 -17.76 3.06 15.33
N LEU A 90 -17.57 3.23 16.65
CA LEU A 90 -17.37 2.14 17.62
C LEU A 90 -18.71 1.42 17.85
N GLY A 91 -19.12 0.61 16.87
CA GLY A 91 -20.21 -0.36 17.03
C GLY A 91 -21.65 0.15 16.88
N ALA A 92 -22.48 -0.77 16.39
CA ALA A 92 -23.94 -0.84 16.37
C ALA A 92 -24.78 0.01 15.39
N GLU A 93 -24.37 1.17 14.89
CA GLU A 93 -25.11 1.84 13.81
C GLU A 93 -24.21 2.38 12.69
N GLU A 94 -24.67 2.18 11.46
CA GLU A 94 -23.96 2.46 10.20
C GLU A 94 -24.72 3.61 9.50
N PRO A 95 -24.25 4.88 9.53
CA PRO A 95 -25.10 6.00 9.10
C PRO A 95 -25.01 6.35 7.61
N HIS A 96 -24.06 5.79 6.85
CA HIS A 96 -23.75 6.28 5.50
C HIS A 96 -23.59 5.14 4.48
N VAL A 97 -24.64 4.93 3.69
CA VAL A 97 -24.71 3.95 2.58
C VAL A 97 -23.68 4.19 1.47
N GLU A 98 -23.10 5.40 1.39
CA GLU A 98 -22.10 5.76 0.38
C GLU A 98 -20.71 5.13 0.66
N ILE A 99 -20.36 4.88 1.92
CA ILE A 99 -19.04 4.30 2.33
C ILE A 99 -19.00 2.77 2.15
N ALA A 100 -20.18 2.12 2.05
CA ALA A 100 -20.26 0.68 1.80
C ALA A 100 -19.87 0.32 0.36
N GLY A 101 -20.10 1.21 -0.61
CA GLY A 101 -19.81 0.98 -2.03
C GLY A 101 -18.30 0.91 -2.33
N GLU A 102 -17.51 1.85 -1.82
CA GLU A 102 -16.06 1.92 -2.08
C GLU A 102 -15.28 0.71 -1.54
N ARG A 103 -15.81 0.06 -0.49
CA ARG A 103 -15.24 -1.16 0.12
C ARG A 103 -15.42 -2.39 -0.77
N VAL A 104 -16.55 -2.49 -1.46
CA VAL A 104 -16.82 -3.57 -2.42
C VAL A 104 -15.99 -3.38 -3.68
N GLU A 105 -15.87 -2.13 -4.17
CA GLU A 105 -15.07 -1.79 -5.35
C GLU A 105 -13.58 -2.17 -5.19
N THR A 106 -13.03 -1.96 -3.99
CA THR A 106 -11.62 -2.29 -3.67
C THR A 106 -11.38 -3.81 -3.67
N CYS A 107 -12.29 -4.62 -3.12
CA CYS A 107 -12.21 -6.08 -3.21
C CYS A 107 -12.43 -6.59 -4.65
N CYS A 108 -13.36 -6.00 -5.38
CA CYS A 108 -13.69 -6.43 -6.75
C CYS A 108 -12.54 -6.13 -7.74
N CYS A 109 -11.82 -5.02 -7.57
CA CYS A 109 -10.61 -4.72 -8.35
C CYS A 109 -9.46 -5.71 -8.10
N GLN A 110 -9.42 -6.36 -6.93
CA GLN A 110 -8.43 -7.38 -6.59
C GLN A 110 -8.81 -8.77 -7.10
N ASP A 111 -10.07 -9.02 -7.43
CA ASP A 111 -10.56 -10.34 -7.84
C ASP A 111 -11.31 -10.29 -9.19
N ARG A 112 -10.56 -10.43 -10.30
CA ARG A 112 -11.13 -10.56 -11.65
C ARG A 112 -11.94 -11.86 -11.87
N SER A 113 -12.04 -12.75 -10.88
CA SER A 113 -12.82 -13.99 -10.99
C SER A 113 -14.24 -13.87 -10.41
N ALA A 114 -14.57 -12.76 -9.74
CA ALA A 114 -15.88 -12.56 -9.10
C ALA A 114 -16.93 -11.82 -9.98
N CYS A 115 -16.55 -11.37 -11.18
CA CYS A 115 -17.49 -10.84 -12.18
C CYS A 115 -17.81 -11.92 -13.23
N SER A 116 -18.73 -12.83 -12.87
CA SER A 116 -19.58 -13.56 -13.81
C SER A 116 -20.98 -13.69 -13.25
#